data_AF-A0A8D8A8I5-F1
#
_entry.id   AF-A0A8D8A8I5-F1
#
_cell.length_a   1.000
_cell.length_b   1.000
_cell.length_c   1.000
_cell.angle_alpha   90.00
_cell.angle_beta   90.00
_cell.angle_gamma   90.00
#
_symmetry.space_group_name_H-M   'P 1'
#
loop_
_entity.id
_entity.type
_entity.pdbx_description
1 polymer ?
#
loop_
_entity_poly.entity_id
_entity_poly.type
_entity_poly.pdbx_seq_one_letter_code
_entity_poly.pdbx_strand_id
1 'polypeptide(L)'
;MAAFVEPHFDAWQQGAGNMTVVDMVPPEMLHMVHPHWNQFPPMNPLWHSILGFAIFCLGMVSMIGNGCVISIFTSTKSLKTPSNLLVVNLAFSDFLMMFTMGPPMVINCWHQTWSFGPFACELYACLGS
;
A
#
# COMPACT_ATOMS: atom_id res chain seq x y z
N MET A 1 17.18 20.78 -11.55
CA MET A 1 16.20 19.90 -10.86
C MET A 1 15.18 20.75 -10.09
N ALA A 2 14.53 21.72 -10.74
CA ALA A 2 13.61 22.69 -10.11
C ALA A 2 12.25 22.79 -10.83
N ALA A 3 11.89 21.79 -11.64
CA ALA A 3 10.71 21.85 -12.50
C ALA A 3 9.49 21.04 -11.99
N PHE A 4 9.58 20.40 -10.82
CA PHE A 4 8.47 19.67 -10.19
C PHE A 4 7.93 20.33 -8.91
N VAL A 5 8.45 21.50 -8.51
CA VAL A 5 7.84 22.31 -7.45
C VAL A 5 6.81 23.21 -8.12
N GLU A 6 5.60 22.68 -8.34
CA GLU A 6 4.51 23.45 -8.93
C GLU A 6 3.84 24.35 -7.86
N PRO A 7 3.41 25.58 -8.23
CA PRO A 7 2.66 26.50 -7.36
C PRO A 7 1.33 25.92 -6.84
N HIS A 8 0.89 24.78 -7.37
CA HIS A 8 -0.28 24.03 -6.90
C HIS A 8 -0.08 23.39 -5.52
N PHE A 9 1.16 22.98 -5.17
CA PHE A 9 1.44 22.41 -3.85
C PHE A 9 1.30 23.46 -2.75
N ASP A 10 1.88 24.64 -2.96
CA ASP A 10 1.76 25.77 -2.02
C ASP A 10 0.32 26.29 -1.93
N ALA A 11 -0.44 26.29 -3.04
CA ALA A 11 -1.85 26.68 -3.04
C ALA A 11 -2.75 25.68 -2.30
N TRP A 12 -2.48 24.36 -2.41
CA TRP A 12 -3.21 23.34 -1.65
C TRP A 12 -2.92 23.45 -0.15
N GLN A 13 -1.66 23.71 0.20
CA GLN A 13 -1.23 23.87 1.59
C GLN A 13 -1.80 25.14 2.24
N GLN A 14 -2.00 26.21 1.45
CA GLN A 14 -2.70 27.43 1.88
C GLN A 14 -4.23 27.24 1.95
N GLY A 15 -4.82 26.43 1.06
CA GLY A 15 -6.26 26.13 1.03
C GLY A 15 -6.74 25.16 2.11
N ALA A 16 -5.85 24.29 2.59
CA ALA A 16 -6.11 23.38 3.72
C ALA A 16 -6.03 24.06 5.10
N GLY A 17 -6.11 25.39 5.15
CA GLY A 17 -5.96 26.20 6.36
C GLY A 17 -6.83 25.68 7.52
N ASN A 18 -6.15 25.32 8.62
CA ASN A 18 -6.65 24.72 9.87
C ASN A 18 -6.98 23.21 9.87
N MET A 19 -6.82 22.48 8.75
CA MET A 19 -7.00 21.02 8.73
C MET A 19 -5.65 20.29 8.74
N THR A 20 -5.57 19.24 9.55
CA THR A 20 -4.43 18.33 9.66
C THR A 20 -4.75 17.00 8.98
N VAL A 21 -3.74 16.17 8.71
CA VAL A 21 -3.95 14.79 8.21
C VAL A 21 -4.89 13.99 9.13
N VAL A 22 -4.82 14.26 10.43
CA VAL A 22 -5.56 13.52 11.46
C VAL A 22 -7.05 13.85 11.45
N ASP A 23 -7.43 15.04 10.98
CA ASP A 23 -8.85 15.43 10.84
C ASP A 23 -9.59 14.63 9.74
N MET A 24 -8.85 13.99 8.84
CA MET A 24 -9.39 13.10 7.80
C MET A 24 -9.50 11.64 8.27
N VAL A 25 -9.00 11.33 9.46
CA VAL A 25 -8.98 9.97 10.00
C VAL A 25 -10.29 9.69 10.75
N PRO A 26 -10.93 8.52 10.55
CA PRO A 26 -12.13 8.16 11.31
C PRO A 26 -11.91 8.18 12.83
N PRO A 27 -12.92 8.55 13.64
CA PRO A 27 -12.76 8.74 15.08
C PRO A 27 -12.29 7.48 15.81
N GLU A 28 -12.63 6.30 15.31
CA GLU A 28 -12.20 5.01 15.86
C GLU A 28 -10.70 4.74 15.70
N MET A 29 -10.04 5.38 14.73
CA MET A 29 -8.61 5.19 14.43
C MET A 29 -7.71 6.19 15.17
N LEU A 30 -8.27 7.29 15.66
CA LEU A 30 -7.52 8.42 16.25
C LEU A 30 -6.56 8.00 17.39
N HIS A 31 -6.94 7.00 18.18
CA HIS A 31 -6.13 6.52 19.30
C HIS A 31 -4.83 5.81 18.88
N MET A 32 -4.72 5.37 17.62
CA MET A 32 -3.51 4.74 17.07
C MET A 32 -2.60 5.74 16.35
N VAL A 33 -3.07 6.98 16.13
CA VAL A 33 -2.32 8.00 15.41
C VAL A 33 -1.44 8.77 16.39
N HIS A 34 -0.11 8.65 16.24
CA HIS A 34 0.82 9.37 17.09
C HIS A 34 0.70 10.91 16.88
N PRO A 35 0.79 11.75 17.95
CA PRO A 35 0.62 13.20 17.85
C PRO A 35 1.55 13.90 16.85
N HIS A 36 2.65 13.26 16.48
CA HIS A 36 3.56 13.69 15.41
C HIS A 36 2.83 13.95 14.08
N TRP A 37 1.76 13.21 13.76
CA TRP A 37 1.05 13.37 12.50
C TRP A 37 0.15 14.61 12.43
N ASN A 38 -0.15 15.24 13.58
CA ASN A 38 -0.96 16.47 13.64
C ASN A 38 -0.26 17.69 13.02
N GLN A 39 1.06 17.65 12.83
CA GLN A 39 1.80 18.79 12.27
C GLN A 39 1.72 18.87 10.74
N PHE A 40 1.20 17.83 10.08
CA PHE A 40 1.18 17.76 8.62
C PHE A 40 -0.22 18.11 8.07
N PRO A 41 -0.29 18.89 6.98
CA PRO A 41 -1.54 19.14 6.27
C PRO A 41 -1.98 17.89 5.48
N PRO A 42 -3.29 17.75 5.18
CA PRO A 42 -3.80 16.64 4.37
C PRO A 42 -3.17 16.62 2.97
N MET A 43 -2.80 15.42 2.53
CA MET A 43 -2.16 15.22 1.23
C MET A 43 -3.14 15.53 0.08
N ASN A 44 -2.60 16.03 -1.05
CA ASN A 44 -3.41 16.34 -2.21
C ASN A 44 -4.06 15.05 -2.78
N PRO A 45 -5.35 15.07 -3.16
CA PRO A 45 -6.04 13.96 -3.83
C PRO A 45 -5.29 13.34 -5.02
N LEU A 46 -4.51 14.13 -5.74
CA LEU A 46 -3.70 13.66 -6.86
C LEU A 46 -2.64 12.64 -6.41
N TRP A 47 -1.99 12.88 -5.28
CA TRP A 47 -0.97 11.98 -4.74
C TRP A 47 -1.57 10.66 -4.28
N HIS A 48 -2.77 10.69 -3.67
CA HIS A 48 -3.51 9.47 -3.34
C HIS A 48 -3.84 8.65 -4.60
N SER A 49 -4.27 9.31 -5.67
CA SER A 49 -4.56 8.64 -6.95
C SER A 49 -3.31 8.03 -7.60
N ILE A 50 -2.18 8.76 -7.60
CA ILE A 50 -0.91 8.28 -8.15
C ILE A 50 -0.41 7.07 -7.36
N LEU A 51 -0.47 7.13 -6.02
CA LEU A 51 -0.05 6.04 -5.14
C LEU A 51 -0.92 4.79 -5.35
N GLY A 52 -2.25 4.97 -5.39
CA GLY A 52 -3.20 3.89 -5.66
C GLY A 52 -2.95 3.22 -7.02
N PHE A 53 -2.74 4.01 -8.06
CA PHE A 53 -2.41 3.49 -9.39
C PHE A 53 -1.08 2.73 -9.42
N ALA A 54 -0.03 3.29 -8.82
CA ALA A 54 1.29 2.66 -8.77
C ALA A 54 1.23 1.30 -8.06
N ILE A 55 0.57 1.23 -6.90
CA ILE A 55 0.45 -0.02 -6.14
C ILE A 55 -0.44 -1.03 -6.86
N PHE A 56 -1.48 -0.58 -7.56
CA PHE A 56 -2.26 -1.47 -8.41
C PHE A 56 -1.41 -2.10 -9.53
N CYS A 57 -0.60 -1.30 -10.24
CA CYS A 57 0.30 -1.82 -11.27
C CYS A 57 1.33 -2.79 -10.69
N LEU A 58 1.97 -2.43 -9.56
CA LEU A 58 2.93 -3.30 -8.88
C LEU A 58 2.27 -4.60 -8.40
N GLY A 59 1.04 -4.54 -7.88
CA GLY A 59 0.24 -5.69 -7.47
C GLY A 59 -0.05 -6.63 -8.63
N MET A 60 -0.47 -6.10 -9.77
CA MET A 60 -0.71 -6.90 -10.96
C MET A 60 0.56 -7.60 -11.45
N VAL A 61 1.68 -6.88 -11.54
CA VAL A 61 2.96 -7.46 -11.97
C VAL A 61 3.44 -8.52 -10.99
N SER A 62 3.35 -8.26 -9.69
CA SER A 62 3.77 -9.21 -8.66
C SER A 62 2.90 -10.46 -8.64
N MET A 63 1.57 -10.32 -8.68
CA MET A 63 0.66 -11.47 -8.67
C MET A 63 0.85 -12.35 -9.90
N ILE A 64 0.99 -11.75 -11.09
CA ILE A 64 1.21 -12.50 -12.34
C ILE A 64 2.60 -13.13 -12.35
N GLY A 65 3.64 -12.36 -12.01
CA GLY A 65 5.03 -12.82 -12.01
C GLY A 65 5.25 -13.98 -11.05
N ASN A 66 4.84 -13.81 -9.78
CA ASN A 66 4.98 -14.84 -8.76
C ASN A 66 4.04 -16.02 -9.00
N GLY A 67 2.82 -15.78 -9.49
CA GLY A 67 1.89 -16.85 -9.89
C GLY A 67 2.44 -17.73 -11.01
N CYS A 68 3.10 -17.14 -12.02
CA CYS A 68 3.78 -17.87 -13.09
C CYS A 68 4.92 -18.74 -12.54
N VAL A 69 5.75 -18.19 -11.64
CA VAL A 69 6.84 -18.93 -10.99
C VAL A 69 6.29 -20.14 -10.23
N ILE A 70 5.29 -19.94 -9.35
CA ILE A 70 4.66 -21.03 -8.60
C ILE A 70 4.09 -22.09 -9.56
N SER A 71 3.42 -21.67 -10.64
CA SER A 71 2.80 -22.58 -11.61
C SER A 71 3.82 -23.46 -12.34
N ILE A 72 4.93 -22.88 -12.79
CA ILE A 72 5.98 -23.58 -13.55
C ILE A 72 6.71 -24.60 -12.68
N PHE A 73 7.13 -24.19 -11.48
CA PHE A 73 7.88 -25.04 -10.56
C PHE A 73 7.02 -26.13 -9.91
N THR A 74 5.71 -25.90 -9.75
CA THR A 74 4.78 -26.92 -9.21
C THR A 74 4.42 -27.99 -10.25
N SER A 75 4.25 -27.57 -11.51
CA SER A 75 3.82 -28.44 -12.62
C SER A 75 4.94 -29.34 -13.16
N THR A 76 6.20 -28.91 -13.08
CA THR A 76 7.33 -29.64 -13.67
C THR A 76 7.96 -30.63 -12.69
N LYS A 77 7.74 -31.94 -12.89
CA LYS A 77 8.26 -33.00 -12.00
C LYS A 77 9.79 -33.03 -11.91
N SER A 78 10.54 -32.67 -12.96
CA SER A 78 12.02 -32.71 -12.94
C SER A 78 12.67 -31.56 -12.16
N LEU A 79 11.91 -30.52 -11.82
CA LEU A 79 12.41 -29.34 -11.11
C LEU A 79 12.14 -29.39 -9.59
N LYS A 80 11.56 -30.48 -9.07
CA LYS A 80 11.29 -30.67 -7.63
C LYS A 80 12.55 -31.08 -6.86
N THR A 81 13.60 -30.25 -6.96
CA THR A 81 14.82 -30.39 -6.17
C THR A 81 14.71 -29.54 -4.90
N PRO A 82 15.42 -29.89 -3.81
CA PRO A 82 15.36 -29.14 -2.54
C PRO A 82 15.65 -27.65 -2.69
N SER A 83 16.55 -27.27 -3.61
CA SER A 83 16.89 -25.87 -3.88
C SER A 83 15.75 -25.07 -4.52
N ASN A 84 14.92 -25.70 -5.35
CA ASN A 84 13.80 -25.04 -6.02
C ASN A 84 12.59 -24.85 -5.09
N LEU A 85 12.51 -25.59 -3.98
CA LEU A 85 11.49 -25.37 -2.95
C LEU A 85 11.66 -24.02 -2.24
N LEU A 86 12.90 -23.53 -2.08
CA LEU A 86 13.16 -22.21 -1.52
C LEU A 86 12.65 -21.09 -2.44
N VAL A 87 12.82 -21.25 -3.75
CA VAL A 87 12.31 -20.29 -4.76
C VAL A 87 10.78 -20.28 -4.77
N VAL A 88 10.14 -21.45 -4.68
CA VAL A 88 8.68 -21.54 -4.59
C VAL A 88 8.16 -20.90 -3.30
N ASN A 89 8.83 -21.10 -2.17
CA ASN A 89 8.45 -20.46 -0.91
C ASN A 89 8.54 -18.93 -0.98
N LEU A 90 9.60 -18.41 -1.60
CA LEU A 90 9.75 -16.97 -1.82
C LEU A 90 8.63 -16.42 -2.72
N ALA A 91 8.38 -17.07 -3.87
CA ALA A 91 7.31 -16.66 -4.77
C ALA A 91 5.92 -16.75 -4.11
N PHE A 92 5.70 -17.75 -3.26
CA PHE A 92 4.47 -17.88 -2.48
C PHE A 92 4.32 -16.76 -1.45
N SER A 93 5.39 -16.41 -0.75
CA SER A 93 5.42 -15.29 0.19
C SER A 93 5.13 -13.96 -0.52
N ASP A 94 5.78 -13.69 -1.64
CA ASP A 94 5.58 -12.45 -2.41
C ASP A 94 4.17 -12.35 -2.99
N PHE A 95 3.60 -13.48 -3.42
CA PHE A 95 2.22 -13.56 -3.88
C PHE A 95 1.23 -13.24 -2.75
N LEU A 96 1.39 -13.86 -1.58
CA LEU A 96 0.52 -13.61 -0.41
C LEU A 96 0.66 -12.18 0.10
N MET A 97 1.88 -11.65 0.14
CA MET A 97 2.13 -10.28 0.57
C MET A 97 1.40 -9.28 -0.33
N MET A 98 1.53 -9.38 -1.66
CA MET A 98 0.83 -8.45 -2.55
C MET A 98 -0.68 -8.70 -2.62
N PHE A 99 -1.15 -9.94 -2.41
CA PHE A 99 -2.57 -10.25 -2.33
C PHE A 99 -3.24 -9.66 -1.08
N THR A 100 -2.56 -9.67 0.06
CA THR A 100 -3.11 -9.17 1.33
C THR A 100 -2.90 -7.67 1.50
N MET A 101 -1.79 -7.11 1.03
CA MET A 101 -1.46 -5.69 1.15
C MET A 101 -2.05 -4.83 0.01
N GLY A 102 -2.04 -5.33 -1.21
CA GLY A 102 -2.39 -4.54 -2.40
C GLY A 102 -3.83 -3.98 -2.38
N PRO A 103 -4.87 -4.84 -2.27
CA PRO A 103 -6.25 -4.40 -2.35
C PRO A 103 -6.66 -3.41 -1.25
N PRO A 104 -6.32 -3.63 0.05
CA PRO A 104 -6.63 -2.64 1.08
C PRO A 104 -5.96 -1.30 0.78
N MET A 105 -4.69 -1.29 0.36
CA MET A 105 -4.00 -0.03 0.05
C MET A 105 -4.69 0.74 -1.07
N VAL A 106 -5.06 0.08 -2.18
CA VAL A 106 -5.75 0.72 -3.30
C VAL A 106 -7.07 1.35 -2.85
N ILE A 107 -7.85 0.64 -2.01
CA ILE A 107 -9.12 1.14 -1.47
C ILE A 107 -8.88 2.32 -0.53
N ASN A 108 -7.89 2.25 0.35
CA ASN A 108 -7.55 3.37 1.26
C ASN A 108 -7.06 4.61 0.49
N CYS A 109 -6.34 4.43 -0.64
CA CYS A 109 -6.00 5.54 -1.53
C CYS A 109 -7.23 6.17 -2.16
N TRP A 110 -8.22 5.38 -2.56
CA TRP A 110 -9.48 5.90 -3.11
C TRP A 110 -10.27 6.70 -2.07
N HIS A 111 -10.32 6.21 -0.82
CA HIS A 111 -10.99 6.89 0.29
C HIS A 111 -10.15 8.02 0.93
N GLN A 112 -8.89 8.21 0.50
CA GLN A 112 -7.94 9.18 1.04
C GLN A 112 -7.61 9.02 2.53
N THR A 113 -8.14 7.99 3.18
CA THR A 113 -7.99 7.70 4.60
C THR A 113 -8.17 6.20 4.85
N TRP A 114 -7.76 5.73 6.03
CA TRP A 114 -7.93 4.34 6.42
C TRP A 114 -9.36 4.03 6.84
N SER A 115 -10.10 3.24 6.05
CA SER A 115 -11.55 3.00 6.26
C SER A 115 -11.91 1.63 6.82
N PHE A 116 -10.94 0.72 6.99
CA PHE A 116 -11.21 -0.67 7.42
C PHE A 116 -11.24 -0.87 8.95
N GLY A 117 -11.03 0.20 9.72
CA GLY A 117 -11.02 0.17 11.19
C GLY A 117 -9.73 -0.38 11.82
N PRO A 118 -9.67 -0.43 13.16
CA PRO A 118 -8.44 -0.67 13.92
C PRO A 118 -7.88 -2.09 13.80
N PHE A 119 -8.75 -3.11 13.92
CA PHE A 119 -8.32 -4.51 13.79
C PHE A 119 -7.70 -4.81 12.43
N ALA A 120 -8.26 -4.25 11.35
CA ALA A 120 -7.71 -4.42 10.01
C ALA A 120 -6.35 -3.71 9.87
N CYS A 121 -6.13 -2.59 10.57
CA CYS A 121 -4.84 -1.90 10.58
C CYS A 121 -3.75 -2.75 11.26
N GLU A 122 -4.07 -3.36 12.40
CA GLU A 122 -3.17 -4.29 13.09
C GLU A 122 -2.86 -5.51 12.23
N LEU A 123 -3.88 -6.14 11.64
CA LEU A 123 -3.71 -7.29 10.75
C LEU A 123 -2.88 -6.93 9.52
N TYR A 124 -3.11 -5.75 8.94
CA TYR A 124 -2.33 -5.24 7.81
C TYR A 124 -0.86 -5.03 8.22
N ALA A 125 -0.59 -4.49 9.40
CA ALA A 125 0.78 -4.37 9.90
C ALA A 125 1.44 -5.75 10.14
N CYS A 126 0.72 -6.71 10.72
CA CYS A 126 1.24 -8.06 10.97
C CYS A 126 1.52 -8.87 9.71
N LEU A 127 0.70 -8.71 8.66
CA LEU A 127 0.87 -9.44 7.40
C LEU A 127 1.96 -8.81 6.51
N GLY A 128 2.33 -7.55 6.78
CA GLY A 128 3.37 -6.82 6.05
C GLY A 128 4.71 -6.75 6.78
N SER A 129 4.80 -7.32 7.98
CA SER A 129 6.02 -7.34 8.82
C SER A 129 6.91 -8.55 8.57
#